data_AF-A0AAD6BMD3-F1
#
_entry.id   AF-A0AAD6BMD3-F1
#
_cell.length_a   1.000
_cell.length_b   1.000
_cell.length_c   1.000
_cell.angle_alpha   90.00
_cell.angle_beta   90.00
_cell.angle_gamma   90.00
#
_symmetry.space_group_name_H-M   'P 1'
#
loop_
_entity.id
_entity.type
_entity.pdbx_description
1 polymer ?
#
loop_
_entity_poly.entity_id
_entity_poly.type
_entity_poly.pdbx_seq_one_letter_code
_entity_poly.pdbx_strand_id
1 'polypeptide(L)'
;MTPTLIDGLSKDEMSKEQLEEHIVRLQEELDREREERNYFQLERDKIHSFWKITERQLEEVKAERKNFDKDIEEDEGRHQVEIKVYKQKMKHLLCEHQNTISELRADALVSTQEGQKEQGQLEAQLHKDMKAIMVDKQEHDNENLVKELDLTNAEEIAEIRDSLEKKLAGIQAKYEKKMDSLPLELYNMRNQETSQREALWNRHINTVIEDHNQSFKEDKALVDSMPQELDMNDTVKLLIQAMKCKQKQKIKDLTDLWDDNKRLTELLSNVKEKIVKKEKQIHNYTKKTDFYEKLKKNELDNLKRECETMEQKFSKLQQERDELYKTFTENVQKVQHKVNLKSSLLELKLEGLTESVEKTQAQLFSVISASNMDQTAINGVTNKIEEYLDSSNNSIKKLQNKRAQLSKARKDLLLTYEAKQRSLRVSVEGL
;
A
#
# COMPACT_ATOMS: atom_id res chain seq x y z
N MET A 1 -44.98 -70.19 149.96
CA MET A 1 -44.26 -68.91 150.11
C MET A 1 -42.81 -69.24 150.36
N THR A 2 -41.98 -69.19 149.33
CA THR A 2 -40.53 -69.26 149.47
C THR A 2 -40.09 -67.96 150.18
N PRO A 3 -39.35 -68.05 151.31
CA PRO A 3 -38.93 -66.86 152.02
C PRO A 3 -38.04 -66.02 151.10
N THR A 4 -38.34 -64.73 151.01
CA THR A 4 -37.51 -63.76 150.28
C THR A 4 -36.18 -63.66 151.03
N LEU A 5 -35.20 -64.44 150.57
CA LEU A 5 -33.83 -64.39 151.03
C LEU A 5 -33.22 -63.06 150.61
N ILE A 6 -32.77 -62.29 151.60
CA ILE A 6 -32.02 -61.06 151.39
C ILE A 6 -30.57 -61.41 151.71
N ASP A 7 -29.73 -61.44 150.68
CA ASP A 7 -28.30 -61.80 150.76
C ASP A 7 -28.02 -63.13 151.48
N GLY A 8 -28.91 -64.12 151.30
CA GLY A 8 -28.76 -65.46 151.86
C GLY A 8 -29.28 -65.66 153.30
N LEU A 9 -29.87 -64.64 153.95
CA LEU A 9 -30.44 -64.73 155.30
C LEU A 9 -31.95 -64.41 155.36
N SER A 10 -32.64 -64.95 156.39
CA SER A 10 -34.06 -64.72 156.67
C SER A 10 -34.27 -63.38 157.38
N LYS A 11 -35.37 -62.67 157.08
CA LYS A 11 -35.68 -61.33 157.60
C LYS A 11 -35.69 -61.22 159.14
N ASP A 12 -35.93 -62.33 159.83
CA ASP A 12 -35.99 -62.41 161.30
C ASP A 12 -34.62 -62.67 161.97
N GLU A 13 -33.55 -62.93 161.20
CA GLU A 13 -32.18 -63.21 161.71
C GLU A 13 -31.21 -62.02 161.59
N MET A 14 -31.63 -60.94 160.93
CA MET A 14 -30.82 -59.74 160.75
C MET A 14 -31.05 -58.74 161.90
N SER A 15 -29.97 -58.25 162.53
CA SER A 15 -30.03 -57.16 163.52
C SER A 15 -30.55 -55.86 162.89
N LYS A 16 -31.16 -54.98 163.69
CA LYS A 16 -31.67 -53.66 163.23
C LYS A 16 -30.61 -52.86 162.45
N GLU A 17 -29.36 -52.86 162.93
CA GLU A 17 -28.23 -52.19 162.28
C GLU A 17 -27.86 -52.83 160.93
N GLN A 18 -27.96 -54.16 160.80
CA GLN A 18 -27.68 -54.88 159.55
C GLN A 18 -28.78 -54.65 158.50
N LEU A 19 -30.04 -54.52 158.94
CA LEU A 19 -31.15 -54.12 158.07
C LEU A 19 -30.99 -52.67 157.60
N GLU A 20 -30.57 -51.75 158.47
CA GLU A 20 -30.30 -50.35 158.12
C GLU A 20 -29.15 -50.24 157.11
N GLU A 21 -28.05 -50.97 157.30
CA GLU A 21 -26.92 -51.00 156.36
C GLU A 21 -27.31 -51.61 155.00
N HIS A 22 -28.14 -52.66 154.99
CA HIS A 22 -28.67 -53.24 153.76
C HIS A 22 -29.62 -52.28 153.03
N ILE A 23 -30.42 -51.49 153.75
CA ILE A 23 -31.26 -50.44 153.16
C ILE A 23 -30.37 -49.37 152.51
N VAL A 24 -29.29 -48.95 153.17
CA VAL A 24 -28.33 -47.98 152.60
C VAL A 24 -27.66 -48.55 151.35
N ARG A 25 -27.18 -49.80 151.39
CA ARG A 25 -26.58 -50.46 150.20
C ARG A 25 -27.56 -50.53 149.03
N LEU A 26 -28.82 -50.91 149.26
CA LEU A 26 -29.84 -50.93 148.22
C LEU A 26 -30.19 -49.53 147.69
N GLN A 27 -30.15 -48.50 148.54
CA GLN A 27 -30.36 -47.11 148.12
C GLN A 27 -29.21 -46.63 147.25
N GLU A 28 -27.97 -46.92 147.64
CA GLU A 28 -26.78 -46.61 146.85
C GLU A 28 -26.76 -47.38 145.51
N GLU A 29 -27.14 -48.66 145.50
CA GLU A 29 -27.32 -49.43 144.26
C GLU A 29 -28.41 -48.84 143.38
N LEU A 30 -29.56 -48.48 143.95
CA LEU A 30 -30.65 -47.85 143.21
C LEU A 30 -30.22 -46.50 142.61
N ASP A 31 -29.45 -45.71 143.36
CA ASP A 31 -28.95 -44.41 142.88
C ASP A 31 -27.86 -44.58 141.82
N ARG A 32 -26.95 -45.56 141.96
CA ARG A 32 -25.99 -45.94 140.90
C ARG A 32 -26.70 -46.38 139.61
N GLU A 33 -27.67 -47.27 139.72
CA GLU A 33 -28.47 -47.74 138.58
C GLU A 33 -29.28 -46.60 137.93
N ARG A 34 -29.73 -45.62 138.71
CA ARG A 34 -30.37 -44.40 138.19
C ARG A 34 -29.38 -43.52 137.44
N GLU A 35 -28.18 -43.33 137.97
CA GLU A 35 -27.10 -42.57 137.31
C GLU A 35 -26.67 -43.24 136.01
N GLU A 36 -26.47 -44.57 136.01
CA GLU A 36 -26.13 -45.34 134.82
C GLU A 36 -27.24 -45.26 133.77
N ARG A 37 -28.51 -45.43 134.17
CA ARG A 37 -29.65 -45.26 133.25
C ARG A 37 -29.67 -43.86 132.64
N ASN A 38 -29.44 -42.82 133.44
CA ASN A 38 -29.40 -41.45 132.97
C ASN A 38 -28.23 -41.24 131.98
N TYR A 39 -27.04 -41.75 132.32
CA TYR A 39 -25.88 -41.73 131.44
C TYR A 39 -26.15 -42.40 130.09
N PHE A 40 -26.67 -43.63 130.09
CA PHE A 40 -27.00 -44.35 128.85
C PHE A 40 -28.11 -43.65 128.06
N GLN A 41 -29.07 -43.00 128.73
CA GLN A 41 -30.10 -42.20 128.08
C GLN A 41 -29.49 -40.98 127.38
N LEU A 42 -28.59 -40.25 128.04
CA LEU A 42 -27.88 -39.12 127.43
C LEU A 42 -27.01 -39.55 126.24
N GLU A 43 -26.26 -40.66 126.37
CA GLU A 43 -25.44 -41.16 125.26
C GLU A 43 -26.30 -41.67 124.09
N ARG A 44 -27.42 -42.34 124.35
CA ARG A 44 -28.38 -42.71 123.30
C ARG A 44 -28.95 -41.48 122.59
N ASP A 45 -29.37 -40.46 123.34
CA ASP A 45 -29.96 -39.25 122.78
C ASP A 45 -28.92 -38.44 121.97
N LYS A 46 -27.67 -38.44 122.42
CA LYS A 46 -26.51 -37.87 121.70
C LYS A 46 -26.21 -38.62 120.40
N ILE A 47 -26.15 -39.95 120.43
CA ILE A 47 -25.99 -40.78 119.22
C ILE A 47 -27.15 -40.53 118.24
N HIS A 48 -28.39 -40.45 118.74
CA HIS A 48 -29.55 -40.17 117.91
C HIS A 48 -29.51 -38.78 117.28
N SER A 49 -29.04 -37.77 118.03
CA SER A 49 -28.82 -36.42 117.51
C SER A 49 -27.75 -36.42 116.41
N PHE A 50 -26.60 -37.07 116.62
CA PHE A 50 -25.57 -37.20 115.60
C PHE A 50 -26.05 -37.97 114.37
N TRP A 51 -26.84 -39.03 114.56
CA TRP A 51 -27.42 -39.79 113.46
C TRP A 51 -28.36 -38.91 112.62
N LYS A 52 -29.28 -38.17 113.26
CA LYS A 52 -30.16 -37.22 112.55
C LYS A 52 -29.40 -36.12 111.83
N ILE A 53 -28.35 -35.57 112.44
CA ILE A 53 -27.52 -34.53 111.80
C ILE A 53 -26.81 -35.10 110.58
N THR A 54 -26.18 -36.26 110.71
CA THR A 54 -25.46 -36.93 109.62
C THR A 54 -26.41 -37.35 108.50
N GLU A 55 -27.61 -37.84 108.82
CA GLU A 55 -28.65 -38.17 107.84
C GLU A 55 -29.10 -36.94 107.05
N ARG A 56 -29.39 -35.82 107.74
CA ARG A 56 -29.72 -34.55 107.07
C ARG A 56 -28.58 -34.07 106.17
N GLN A 57 -27.34 -34.10 106.65
CA GLN A 57 -26.17 -33.71 105.87
C GLN A 57 -25.97 -34.60 104.64
N LEU A 58 -26.22 -35.91 104.77
CA LEU A 58 -26.16 -36.84 103.65
C LEU A 58 -27.22 -36.51 102.59
N GLU A 59 -28.45 -36.21 103.01
CA GLU A 59 -29.53 -35.82 102.09
C GLU A 59 -29.25 -34.45 101.44
N GLU A 60 -28.67 -33.49 102.16
CA GLU A 60 -28.21 -32.21 101.61
C GLU A 60 -27.15 -32.43 100.52
N VAL A 61 -26.10 -33.20 100.80
CA VAL A 61 -25.04 -33.49 99.81
C VAL A 61 -25.58 -34.27 98.61
N LYS A 62 -26.52 -35.21 98.81
CA LYS A 62 -27.19 -35.91 97.70
C LYS A 62 -28.00 -34.95 96.82
N ALA A 63 -28.73 -34.02 97.45
CA ALA A 63 -29.51 -33.02 96.73
C ALA A 63 -28.59 -32.05 95.95
N GLU A 64 -27.50 -31.58 96.57
CA GLU A 64 -26.48 -30.75 95.93
C GLU A 64 -25.86 -31.47 94.72
N ARG A 65 -25.46 -32.74 94.89
CA ARG A 65 -24.93 -33.55 93.78
C ARG A 65 -25.93 -33.63 92.61
N LYS A 66 -27.21 -33.88 92.90
CA LYS A 66 -28.25 -33.96 91.87
C LYS A 66 -28.46 -32.62 91.16
N ASN A 67 -28.32 -31.50 91.88
CA ASN A 67 -28.37 -30.18 91.27
C ASN A 67 -27.15 -29.95 90.37
N PHE A 68 -25.94 -30.30 90.82
CA PHE A 68 -24.74 -30.23 89.98
C PHE A 68 -24.85 -31.10 88.72
N ASP A 69 -25.37 -32.32 88.82
CA ASP A 69 -25.57 -33.20 87.66
C ASP A 69 -26.54 -32.55 86.64
N LYS A 70 -27.61 -31.88 87.11
CA LYS A 70 -28.52 -31.13 86.24
C LYS A 70 -27.88 -29.89 85.62
N ASP A 71 -27.10 -29.14 86.40
CA ASP A 71 -26.40 -27.96 85.90
C ASP A 71 -25.43 -28.36 84.78
N ILE A 72 -24.72 -29.49 84.93
CA ILE A 72 -23.86 -30.06 83.88
C ILE A 72 -24.69 -30.41 82.64
N GLU A 73 -25.81 -31.10 82.79
CA GLU A 73 -26.70 -31.45 81.65
C GLU A 73 -27.23 -30.20 80.93
N GLU A 74 -27.62 -29.16 81.68
CA GLU A 74 -28.08 -27.89 81.12
C GLU A 74 -26.96 -27.15 80.37
N ASP A 75 -25.74 -27.12 80.93
CA ASP A 75 -24.56 -26.51 80.31
C ASP A 75 -24.19 -27.24 79.01
N GLU A 76 -24.17 -28.57 79.02
CA GLU A 76 -23.97 -29.38 77.82
C GLU A 76 -25.03 -29.11 76.76
N GLY A 77 -26.30 -29.00 77.17
CA GLY A 77 -27.41 -28.62 76.28
C GLY A 77 -27.21 -27.25 75.63
N ARG A 78 -26.81 -26.24 76.42
CA ARG A 78 -26.50 -24.90 75.91
C ARG A 78 -25.34 -24.92 74.93
N HIS A 79 -24.25 -25.60 75.26
CA HIS A 79 -23.09 -25.74 74.37
C HIS A 79 -23.45 -26.44 73.04
N GLN A 80 -24.28 -27.48 73.07
CA GLN A 80 -24.73 -28.13 71.83
C GLN A 80 -25.55 -27.18 70.94
N VAL A 81 -26.40 -26.34 71.53
CA VAL A 81 -27.16 -25.32 70.79
C VAL A 81 -26.23 -24.27 70.20
N GLU A 82 -25.24 -23.78 70.97
CA GLU A 82 -24.24 -22.84 70.48
C GLU A 82 -23.46 -23.41 69.28
N ILE A 83 -22.99 -24.65 69.37
CA ILE A 83 -22.31 -25.33 68.25
C ILE A 83 -23.20 -25.36 67.00
N LYS A 84 -24.50 -25.67 67.15
CA LYS A 84 -25.45 -25.66 66.02
C LYS A 84 -25.61 -24.26 65.43
N VAL A 85 -25.71 -23.22 66.27
CA VAL A 85 -25.80 -21.83 65.83
C VAL A 85 -24.53 -21.40 65.09
N TYR A 86 -23.35 -21.69 65.63
CA TYR A 86 -22.08 -21.39 64.97
C TYR A 86 -21.94 -22.12 63.63
N LYS A 87 -22.34 -23.39 63.56
CA LYS A 87 -22.37 -24.15 62.30
C LYS A 87 -23.29 -23.51 61.28
N GLN A 88 -24.47 -23.03 61.69
CA GLN A 88 -25.39 -22.35 60.79
C GLN A 88 -24.86 -20.99 60.34
N LYS A 89 -24.25 -20.20 61.24
CA LYS A 89 -23.58 -18.94 60.89
C LYS A 89 -22.46 -19.15 59.88
N MET A 90 -21.63 -20.18 60.06
CA MET A 90 -20.57 -20.54 59.12
C MET A 90 -21.15 -20.90 57.74
N LYS A 91 -22.21 -21.71 57.69
CA LYS A 91 -22.89 -22.05 56.43
C LYS A 91 -23.43 -20.80 55.72
N HIS A 92 -24.10 -19.91 56.46
CA HIS A 92 -24.62 -18.68 55.89
C HIS A 92 -23.49 -17.80 55.33
N LEU A 93 -22.42 -17.60 56.09
CA LEU A 93 -21.26 -16.81 55.65
C LEU A 93 -20.63 -17.38 54.37
N LEU A 94 -20.49 -18.71 54.28
CA LEU A 94 -19.99 -19.37 53.07
C LEU A 94 -20.94 -19.18 51.87
N CYS A 95 -22.25 -19.27 52.07
CA CYS A 95 -23.24 -19.00 51.03
C CYS A 95 -23.17 -17.53 50.57
N GLU A 96 -23.09 -16.58 51.49
CA GLU A 96 -22.94 -15.16 51.18
C GLU A 96 -21.67 -14.90 50.36
N HIS A 97 -20.52 -15.42 50.79
CA HIS A 97 -19.27 -15.29 50.04
C HIS A 97 -19.37 -15.92 48.65
N GLN A 98 -20.00 -17.09 48.52
CA GLN A 98 -20.19 -17.73 47.22
C GLN A 98 -21.10 -16.90 46.30
N ASN A 99 -22.16 -16.28 46.85
CA ASN A 99 -23.05 -15.40 46.12
C ASN A 99 -22.31 -14.16 45.64
N THR A 100 -21.58 -13.47 46.54
CA THR A 100 -20.78 -12.28 46.18
C THR A 100 -19.75 -12.60 45.10
N ILE A 101 -19.04 -13.74 45.20
CA ILE A 101 -18.11 -14.17 44.14
C ILE A 101 -18.84 -14.40 42.81
N SER A 102 -20.04 -14.96 42.85
CA SER A 102 -20.83 -15.24 41.63
C SER A 102 -21.34 -13.95 40.99
N GLU A 103 -21.79 -12.98 41.79
CA GLU A 103 -22.18 -11.64 41.35
C GLU A 103 -20.99 -10.90 40.74
N LEU A 104 -19.85 -10.83 41.42
CA LEU A 104 -18.63 -10.19 40.90
C LEU A 104 -18.16 -10.83 39.59
N ARG A 105 -18.27 -12.16 39.45
CA ARG A 105 -17.97 -12.85 38.18
C ARG A 105 -18.95 -12.48 37.08
N ALA A 106 -20.24 -12.38 37.38
CA ALA A 106 -21.25 -11.96 36.42
C ALA A 106 -21.01 -10.52 35.96
N ASP A 107 -20.75 -9.61 36.88
CA ASP A 107 -20.45 -8.20 36.58
C ASP A 107 -19.18 -8.05 35.73
N ALA A 108 -18.13 -8.82 36.06
CA ALA A 108 -16.89 -8.83 35.28
C ALA A 108 -17.12 -9.33 33.84
N LEU A 109 -17.96 -10.37 33.66
CA LEU A 109 -18.32 -10.88 32.34
C LEU A 109 -19.12 -9.86 31.53
N VAL A 110 -20.12 -9.22 32.14
CA VAL A 110 -20.93 -8.17 31.49
C VAL A 110 -20.05 -7.00 31.08
N SER A 111 -19.20 -6.49 31.98
CA SER A 111 -18.28 -5.40 31.70
C SER A 111 -17.30 -5.74 30.56
N THR A 112 -16.77 -6.98 30.54
CA THR A 112 -15.89 -7.43 29.46
C THR A 112 -16.62 -7.51 28.13
N GLN A 113 -17.87 -8.01 28.12
CA GLN A 113 -18.68 -8.12 26.91
C GLN A 113 -19.09 -6.74 26.36
N GLU A 114 -19.44 -5.80 27.24
CA GLU A 114 -19.71 -4.41 26.87
C GLU A 114 -18.48 -3.75 26.25
N GLY A 115 -17.31 -3.88 26.89
CA GLY A 115 -16.04 -3.38 26.35
C GLY A 115 -15.68 -3.97 24.98
N GLN A 116 -15.88 -5.29 24.79
CA GLN A 116 -15.67 -5.93 23.49
C GLN A 116 -16.64 -5.40 22.41
N LYS A 117 -17.90 -5.14 22.77
CA LYS A 117 -18.90 -4.60 21.86
C LYS A 117 -18.55 -3.16 21.45
N GLU A 118 -18.15 -2.33 22.41
CA GLU A 118 -17.69 -0.95 22.14
C GLU A 118 -16.45 -0.95 21.25
N GLN A 119 -15.46 -1.79 21.55
CA GLN A 119 -14.27 -1.96 20.71
C GLN A 119 -14.66 -2.33 19.27
N GLY A 120 -15.55 -3.32 19.09
CA GLY A 120 -16.01 -3.72 17.76
C GLY A 120 -16.73 -2.60 17.00
N GLN A 121 -17.48 -1.75 17.71
CA GLN A 121 -18.13 -0.57 17.10
C GLN A 121 -17.10 0.48 16.67
N LEU A 122 -16.09 0.76 17.51
CA LEU A 122 -15.02 1.69 17.19
C LEU A 122 -14.18 1.21 16.01
N GLU A 123 -13.83 -0.09 15.97
CA GLU A 123 -13.10 -0.69 14.85
C GLU A 123 -13.91 -0.62 13.55
N ALA A 124 -15.21 -0.91 13.60
CA ALA A 124 -16.08 -0.81 12.43
C ALA A 124 -16.18 0.64 11.90
N GLN A 125 -16.28 1.62 12.80
CA GLN A 125 -16.31 3.03 12.44
C GLN A 125 -14.97 3.48 11.84
N LEU A 126 -13.84 3.09 12.44
CA LEU A 126 -12.51 3.40 11.92
C LEU A 126 -12.28 2.78 10.53
N HIS A 127 -12.74 1.55 10.31
CA HIS A 127 -12.70 0.93 8.99
C HIS A 127 -13.55 1.66 7.96
N LYS A 128 -14.73 2.16 8.35
CA LYS A 128 -15.59 2.96 7.48
C LYS A 128 -14.93 4.28 7.11
N ASP A 129 -14.36 4.98 8.09
CA ASP A 129 -13.68 6.27 7.88
C ASP A 129 -12.42 6.10 7.02
N MET A 130 -11.64 5.04 7.24
CA MET A 130 -10.48 4.74 6.41
C MET A 130 -10.86 4.45 4.95
N LYS A 131 -11.97 3.74 4.71
CA LYS A 131 -12.50 3.54 3.35
C LYS A 131 -12.95 4.85 2.72
N ALA A 132 -13.64 5.72 3.47
CA ALA A 132 -14.08 7.02 2.99
C ALA A 132 -12.87 7.89 2.59
N ILE A 133 -11.85 8.00 3.45
CA ILE A 133 -10.62 8.74 3.16
C ILE A 133 -9.89 8.19 1.92
N MET A 134 -9.86 6.86 1.75
CA MET A 134 -9.23 6.23 0.59
C MET A 134 -9.97 6.57 -0.72
N VAL A 135 -11.31 6.60 -0.69
CA VAL A 135 -12.13 7.03 -1.82
C VAL A 135 -11.91 8.50 -2.12
N ASP A 136 -11.98 9.38 -1.12
CA ASP A 136 -11.75 10.83 -1.29
C ASP A 136 -10.38 11.12 -1.87
N LYS A 137 -9.34 10.40 -1.42
CA LYS A 137 -7.99 10.53 -1.97
C LYS A 137 -7.94 10.10 -3.43
N GLN A 138 -8.55 8.98 -3.77
CA GLN A 138 -8.59 8.49 -5.14
C GLN A 138 -9.37 9.44 -6.06
N GLU A 139 -10.47 10.02 -5.57
CA GLU A 139 -11.22 11.05 -6.29
C GLU A 139 -10.38 12.31 -6.53
N HIS A 140 -9.63 12.75 -5.53
CA HIS A 140 -8.71 13.88 -5.67
C HIS A 140 -7.58 13.60 -6.67
N ASP A 141 -6.97 12.40 -6.61
CA ASP A 141 -5.94 11.99 -7.56
C ASP A 141 -6.49 11.94 -9.00
N ASN A 142 -7.72 11.42 -9.19
CA ASN A 142 -8.41 11.43 -10.47
C ASN A 142 -8.70 12.86 -10.97
N GLU A 143 -9.17 13.75 -10.08
CA GLU A 143 -9.45 15.14 -10.42
C GLU A 143 -8.17 15.87 -10.87
N ASN A 144 -7.05 15.62 -10.19
CA ASN A 144 -5.75 16.17 -10.56
C ASN A 144 -5.27 15.65 -11.92
N LEU A 145 -5.46 14.35 -12.20
CA LEU A 145 -5.13 13.76 -13.50
C LEU A 145 -5.97 14.39 -14.63
N VAL A 146 -7.27 14.62 -14.40
CA VAL A 146 -8.14 15.29 -15.37
C VAL A 146 -7.66 16.72 -15.63
N LYS A 147 -7.33 17.48 -14.57
CA LYS A 147 -6.80 18.85 -14.72
C LYS A 147 -5.48 18.88 -15.49
N GLU A 148 -4.60 17.91 -15.27
CA GLU A 148 -3.33 17.80 -16.01
C GLU A 148 -3.60 17.51 -17.50
N LEU A 149 -4.49 16.56 -17.81
CA LEU A 149 -4.89 16.26 -19.19
C LEU A 149 -5.57 17.45 -19.88
N ASP A 150 -6.41 18.21 -19.17
CA ASP A 150 -7.03 19.41 -19.71
C ASP A 150 -5.99 20.50 -20.00
N LEU A 151 -4.98 20.65 -19.14
CA LEU A 151 -3.87 21.59 -19.36
C LEU A 151 -3.05 21.19 -20.59
N THR A 152 -2.65 19.92 -20.71
CA THR A 152 -1.88 19.44 -21.89
C THR A 152 -2.69 19.59 -23.17
N ASN A 153 -3.99 19.28 -23.14
CA ASN A 153 -4.86 19.49 -24.30
C ASN A 153 -4.97 20.98 -24.67
N ALA A 154 -5.05 21.88 -23.68
CA ALA A 154 -5.09 23.31 -23.92
C ALA A 154 -3.78 23.81 -24.57
N GLU A 155 -2.63 23.31 -24.13
CA GLU A 155 -1.31 23.59 -24.71
C GLU A 155 -1.24 23.10 -26.16
N GLU A 156 -1.62 21.84 -26.43
CA GLU A 156 -1.63 21.28 -27.79
C GLU A 156 -2.57 22.07 -28.72
N ILE A 157 -3.77 22.43 -28.26
CA ILE A 157 -4.70 23.27 -29.03
C ILE A 157 -4.08 24.64 -29.33
N ALA A 158 -3.38 25.24 -28.37
CA ALA A 158 -2.72 26.52 -28.55
C ALA A 158 -1.57 26.43 -29.59
N GLU A 159 -0.74 25.38 -29.52
CA GLU A 159 0.31 25.13 -30.51
C GLU A 159 -0.24 24.92 -31.91
N ILE A 160 -1.31 24.12 -32.05
CA ILE A 160 -1.97 23.90 -33.33
C ILE A 160 -2.52 25.23 -33.87
N ARG A 161 -3.18 26.03 -33.03
CA ARG A 161 -3.69 27.36 -33.41
C ARG A 161 -2.59 28.28 -33.90
N ASP A 162 -1.48 28.40 -33.15
CA ASP A 162 -0.33 29.23 -33.54
C ASP A 162 0.29 28.74 -34.86
N SER A 163 0.41 27.42 -35.05
CA SER A 163 0.91 26.84 -36.31
C SER A 163 0.00 27.15 -37.52
N LEU A 164 -1.32 27.15 -37.31
CA LEU A 164 -2.31 27.46 -38.34
C LEU A 164 -2.33 28.95 -38.64
N GLU A 165 -2.24 29.80 -37.62
CA GLU A 165 -2.16 31.25 -37.77
C GLU A 165 -0.91 31.66 -38.56
N LYS A 166 0.25 31.08 -38.25
CA LYS A 166 1.49 31.26 -39.03
C LYS A 166 1.32 30.84 -40.50
N LYS A 167 0.67 29.69 -40.75
CA LYS A 167 0.39 29.23 -42.12
C LYS A 167 -0.56 30.17 -42.85
N LEU A 168 -1.62 30.63 -42.20
CA LEU A 168 -2.58 31.59 -42.76
C LEU A 168 -1.91 32.93 -43.08
N ALA A 169 -1.13 33.49 -42.15
CA ALA A 169 -0.36 34.71 -42.37
C ALA A 169 0.63 34.56 -43.54
N GLY A 170 1.32 33.41 -43.63
CA GLY A 170 2.22 33.11 -44.74
C GLY A 170 1.51 32.99 -46.10
N ILE A 171 0.30 32.43 -46.13
CA ILE A 171 -0.54 32.38 -47.32
C ILE A 171 -1.00 33.79 -47.70
N GLN A 172 -1.54 34.54 -46.74
CA GLN A 172 -2.00 35.92 -46.96
C GLN A 172 -0.88 36.80 -47.52
N ALA A 173 0.31 36.79 -46.91
CA ALA A 173 1.46 37.56 -47.38
C ALA A 173 1.89 37.17 -48.81
N LYS A 174 1.81 35.88 -49.19
CA LYS A 174 2.08 35.43 -50.56
C LYS A 174 1.06 36.00 -51.55
N TYR A 175 -0.21 36.05 -51.17
CA TYR A 175 -1.27 36.57 -52.04
C TYR A 175 -1.26 38.10 -52.10
N GLU A 176 -0.99 38.81 -51.01
CA GLU A 176 -0.75 40.26 -51.01
C GLU A 176 0.41 40.62 -51.94
N LYS A 177 1.56 39.94 -51.80
CA LYS A 177 2.70 40.18 -52.69
C LYS A 177 2.37 39.96 -54.16
N LYS A 178 1.59 38.92 -54.49
CA LYS A 178 1.11 38.68 -55.86
C LYS A 178 0.15 39.78 -56.32
N MET A 179 -0.74 40.23 -55.44
CA MET A 179 -1.69 41.30 -55.72
C MET A 179 -0.97 42.62 -56.03
N ASP A 180 0.13 42.90 -55.34
CA ASP A 180 0.96 44.09 -55.54
C ASP A 180 1.86 43.99 -56.79
N SER A 181 2.40 42.81 -57.11
CA SER A 181 3.31 42.64 -58.25
C SER A 181 2.60 42.52 -59.59
N LEU A 182 1.38 41.96 -59.61
CA LEU A 182 0.62 41.70 -60.83
C LEU A 182 0.35 42.97 -61.66
N PRO A 183 -0.04 44.13 -61.09
CA PRO A 183 -0.21 45.36 -61.86
C PRO A 183 1.07 45.82 -62.55
N LEU A 184 2.22 45.69 -61.88
CA LEU A 184 3.52 46.06 -62.44
C LEU A 184 3.93 45.11 -63.57
N GLU A 185 3.71 43.80 -63.41
CA GLU A 185 3.94 42.82 -64.47
C GLU A 185 3.06 43.09 -65.69
N LEU A 186 1.76 43.34 -65.51
CA LEU A 186 0.84 43.67 -66.59
C LEU A 186 1.22 44.99 -67.28
N TYR A 187 1.65 45.99 -66.52
CA TYR A 187 2.16 47.25 -67.07
C TYR A 187 3.42 47.04 -67.91
N ASN A 188 4.38 46.25 -67.41
CA ASN A 188 5.61 45.91 -68.13
C ASN A 188 5.32 45.13 -69.42
N MET A 189 4.42 44.15 -69.38
CA MET A 189 3.98 43.41 -70.57
C MET A 189 3.37 44.37 -71.60
N ARG A 190 2.46 45.25 -71.19
CA ARG A 190 1.84 46.24 -72.08
C ARG A 190 2.88 47.17 -72.71
N ASN A 191 3.84 47.65 -71.91
CA ASN A 191 4.91 48.51 -72.41
C ASN A 191 5.83 47.77 -73.38
N GLN A 192 6.15 46.51 -73.11
CA GLN A 192 6.96 45.68 -74.01
C GLN A 192 6.24 45.45 -75.34
N GLU A 193 4.96 45.11 -75.33
CA GLU A 193 4.15 44.97 -76.55
C GLU A 193 4.07 46.28 -77.35
N THR A 194 3.92 47.40 -76.65
CA THR A 194 3.89 48.74 -77.27
C THR A 194 5.24 49.06 -77.91
N SER A 195 6.35 48.83 -77.20
CA SER A 195 7.71 49.05 -77.70
C SER A 195 8.05 48.16 -78.90
N GLN A 196 7.64 46.89 -78.88
CA GLN A 196 7.80 45.97 -80.01
C GLN A 196 7.03 46.46 -81.24
N ARG A 197 5.79 46.92 -81.03
CA ARG A 197 4.96 47.49 -82.10
C ARG A 197 5.59 48.76 -82.66
N GLU A 198 6.06 49.66 -81.81
CA GLU A 198 6.79 50.88 -82.22
C GLU A 198 8.05 50.55 -83.01
N ALA A 199 8.84 49.56 -82.58
CA ALA A 199 10.02 49.11 -83.32
C ALA A 199 9.68 48.55 -84.71
N LEU A 200 8.58 47.79 -84.82
CA LEU A 200 8.07 47.30 -86.11
C LEU A 200 7.61 48.45 -87.00
N TRP A 201 6.89 49.44 -86.45
CA TRP A 201 6.49 50.64 -87.18
C TRP A 201 7.68 51.48 -87.63
N ASN A 202 8.66 51.70 -86.76
CA ASN A 202 9.89 52.43 -87.09
C ASN A 202 10.69 51.71 -88.19
N ARG A 203 10.79 50.38 -88.11
CA ARG A 203 11.39 49.58 -89.19
C ARG A 203 10.64 49.77 -90.50
N HIS A 204 9.30 49.71 -90.48
CA HIS A 204 8.49 49.91 -91.67
C HIS A 204 8.66 51.32 -92.26
N ILE A 205 8.65 52.35 -91.43
CA ILE A 205 8.91 53.74 -91.82
C ILE A 205 10.28 53.86 -92.48
N ASN A 206 11.32 53.25 -91.89
CA ASN A 206 12.67 53.27 -92.47
C ASN A 206 12.72 52.58 -93.84
N THR A 207 12.07 51.43 -94.00
CA THR A 207 11.96 50.76 -95.31
C THR A 207 11.27 51.65 -96.34
N VAL A 208 10.15 52.30 -95.98
CA VAL A 208 9.46 53.23 -96.89
C VAL A 208 10.35 54.44 -97.25
N ILE A 209 11.14 54.96 -96.30
CA ILE A 209 12.10 56.04 -96.55
C ILE A 209 13.21 55.58 -97.50
N GLU A 210 13.74 54.37 -97.31
CA GLU A 210 14.75 53.77 -98.20
C GLU A 210 14.20 53.56 -99.62
N ASP A 211 13.01 53.00 -99.74
CA ASP A 211 12.31 52.78 -101.01
C ASP A 211 12.07 54.12 -101.73
N HIS A 212 11.54 55.14 -101.04
CA HIS A 212 11.36 56.48 -101.60
C HIS A 212 12.69 57.12 -102.04
N ASN A 213 13.75 56.98 -101.25
CA ASN A 213 15.07 57.50 -101.63
C ASN A 213 15.63 56.76 -102.85
N GLN A 214 15.34 55.47 -102.99
CA GLN A 214 15.74 54.66 -104.13
C GLN A 214 14.97 55.07 -105.38
N SER A 215 13.65 55.18 -105.31
CA SER A 215 12.83 55.72 -106.42
C SER A 215 13.28 57.13 -106.82
N PHE A 216 13.58 58.00 -105.85
CA PHE A 216 14.10 59.34 -106.14
C PHE A 216 15.47 59.30 -106.85
N LYS A 217 16.36 58.37 -106.50
CA LYS A 217 17.63 58.16 -107.22
C LYS A 217 17.39 57.66 -108.64
N GLU A 218 16.44 56.76 -108.84
CA GLU A 218 16.05 56.24 -110.16
C GLU A 218 15.46 57.35 -111.03
N ASP A 219 14.52 58.14 -110.49
CA ASP A 219 13.96 59.32 -111.15
C ASP A 219 15.04 60.34 -111.51
N LYS A 220 16.00 60.57 -110.61
CA LYS A 220 17.14 61.44 -110.87
C LYS A 220 18.05 60.90 -111.98
N ALA A 221 18.34 59.60 -111.98
CA ALA A 221 19.14 58.96 -113.02
C ALA A 221 18.46 59.04 -114.39
N LEU A 222 17.13 58.90 -114.45
CA LEU A 222 16.32 59.09 -115.65
C LEU A 222 16.41 60.52 -116.18
N VAL A 223 16.34 61.51 -115.29
CA VAL A 223 16.50 62.94 -115.66
C VAL A 223 17.93 63.21 -116.16
N ASP A 224 18.94 62.64 -115.50
CA ASP A 224 20.35 62.80 -115.88
C ASP A 224 20.69 62.11 -117.22
N SER A 225 19.94 61.08 -117.65
CA SER A 225 20.13 60.39 -118.94
C SER A 225 19.41 61.01 -120.14
N MET A 226 18.47 61.95 -119.92
CA MET A 226 17.71 62.62 -121.00
C MET A 226 18.58 63.32 -122.09
N PRO A 227 19.74 63.94 -121.78
CA PRO A 227 20.56 64.58 -122.81
C PRO A 227 21.17 63.59 -123.82
N GLN A 228 21.40 62.33 -123.41
CA GLN A 228 22.00 61.29 -124.26
C GLN A 228 20.96 60.60 -125.16
N GLU A 229 19.68 60.56 -124.75
CA GLU A 229 18.60 59.99 -125.56
C GLU A 229 18.06 60.94 -126.65
N LEU A 230 18.30 62.25 -126.52
CA LEU A 230 17.92 63.22 -127.56
C LEU A 230 18.80 63.13 -128.82
N ASP A 231 20.09 62.79 -128.69
CA ASP A 231 21.03 62.67 -129.82
C ASP A 231 20.81 61.37 -130.64
N MET A 232 20.22 60.34 -130.03
CA MET A 232 19.88 59.07 -130.69
C MET A 232 18.60 59.16 -131.54
N ASN A 233 17.71 60.11 -131.25
CA ASN A 233 16.40 60.26 -131.92
C ASN A 233 16.53 60.92 -133.32
N ASP A 234 17.46 61.87 -133.50
CA ASP A 234 17.68 62.53 -134.80
C ASP A 234 18.30 61.59 -135.86
N THR A 235 19.02 60.56 -135.44
CA THR A 235 19.66 59.57 -136.31
C THR A 235 18.67 58.52 -136.86
N VAL A 236 17.60 58.22 -136.12
CA VAL A 236 16.58 57.23 -136.48
C VAL A 236 15.58 57.78 -137.53
N LYS A 237 15.43 59.11 -137.62
CA LYS A 237 14.48 59.77 -138.52
C LYS A 237 14.90 59.73 -140.00
N LEU A 238 16.21 59.70 -140.30
CA LEU A 238 16.75 59.64 -141.67
C LEU A 238 16.75 58.23 -142.28
N LEU A 239 16.77 57.17 -141.46
CA LEU A 239 16.78 55.78 -141.91
C LEU A 239 15.37 55.23 -142.28
N ILE A 240 14.30 55.82 -141.76
CA ILE A 240 12.91 55.37 -141.97
C ILE A 240 12.35 55.74 -143.35
N GLN A 241 12.88 56.76 -144.04
CA GLN A 241 12.42 57.14 -145.39
C GLN A 241 12.99 56.24 -146.50
N ALA A 242 14.14 55.59 -146.28
CA ALA A 242 14.79 54.71 -147.27
C ALA A 242 14.29 53.25 -147.22
N MET A 243 13.83 52.76 -146.06
CA MET A 243 13.42 51.35 -145.90
C MET A 243 11.99 51.03 -146.38
N LYS A 244 11.15 52.04 -146.68
CA LYS A 244 9.76 51.85 -147.15
C LYS A 244 9.62 51.27 -148.57
N CYS A 245 10.67 51.25 -149.40
CA CYS A 245 10.60 50.73 -150.78
C CYS A 245 11.05 49.26 -150.96
N LYS A 246 11.51 48.54 -149.92
CA LYS A 246 12.06 47.17 -150.06
C LYS A 246 11.28 46.05 -149.37
N GLN A 247 10.17 46.33 -148.69
CA GLN A 247 9.47 45.34 -147.86
C GLN A 247 8.10 44.93 -148.42
N LYS A 248 8.04 44.62 -149.72
CA LYS A 248 6.91 43.92 -150.36
C LYS A 248 7.24 42.48 -150.77
N GLN A 249 8.40 41.93 -150.35
CA GLN A 249 8.92 40.66 -150.90
C GLN A 249 9.60 39.73 -149.88
N LYS A 250 9.20 39.71 -148.60
CA LYS A 250 9.62 38.64 -147.66
C LYS A 250 8.48 38.21 -146.74
N ILE A 251 7.62 37.38 -147.34
CA ILE A 251 6.87 36.31 -146.67
C ILE A 251 7.84 35.12 -146.52
N LYS A 252 7.60 34.27 -145.51
CA LYS A 252 8.25 32.98 -145.18
C LYS A 252 9.42 33.09 -144.19
N ASP A 253 9.12 33.14 -142.90
CA ASP A 253 9.13 31.91 -142.10
C ASP A 253 8.45 32.16 -140.74
N LEU A 254 7.59 31.21 -140.40
CA LEU A 254 6.89 31.14 -139.13
C LEU A 254 7.55 29.99 -138.36
N THR A 255 7.94 30.31 -137.13
CA THR A 255 8.13 29.41 -135.98
C THR A 255 9.50 28.75 -135.81
N ASP A 256 10.14 29.07 -134.69
CA ASP A 256 10.70 28.05 -133.79
C ASP A 256 10.22 28.31 -132.36
N LEU A 257 9.87 27.20 -131.72
CA LEU A 257 9.21 27.00 -130.44
C LEU A 257 10.20 26.21 -129.55
N TRP A 258 10.03 26.29 -128.23
CA TRP A 258 10.13 25.10 -127.36
C TRP A 258 11.52 24.46 -127.18
N ASP A 259 12.24 24.87 -126.14
CA ASP A 259 12.46 23.99 -124.98
C ASP A 259 13.15 24.72 -123.82
N ASP A 260 12.68 24.44 -122.60
CA ASP A 260 13.51 24.18 -121.42
C ASP A 260 12.65 24.05 -120.14
N ASN A 261 11.91 22.93 -120.09
CA ASN A 261 11.96 21.98 -118.97
C ASN A 261 11.92 22.53 -117.52
N LYS A 262 10.71 22.68 -116.93
CA LYS A 262 10.56 22.68 -115.45
C LYS A 262 9.12 22.43 -114.96
N ARG A 263 8.62 21.20 -115.08
CA ARG A 263 7.31 20.83 -114.50
C ARG A 263 7.27 19.44 -113.84
N LEU A 264 8.38 19.04 -113.19
CA LEU A 264 8.52 17.73 -112.53
C LEU A 264 9.20 17.73 -111.13
N THR A 265 9.31 18.85 -110.41
CA THR A 265 10.06 18.87 -109.12
C THR A 265 9.27 19.20 -107.85
N GLU A 266 7.97 19.55 -107.90
CA GLU A 266 7.31 20.12 -106.69
C GLU A 266 6.26 19.25 -105.97
N LEU A 267 5.95 18.03 -106.45
CA LEU A 267 4.96 17.16 -105.79
C LEU A 267 5.55 16.04 -104.90
N LEU A 268 6.85 16.09 -104.57
CA LEU A 268 7.53 15.03 -103.80
C LEU A 268 8.20 15.48 -102.49
N SER A 269 7.71 16.55 -101.83
CA SER A 269 8.23 16.99 -100.51
C SER A 269 7.21 16.95 -99.35
N ASN A 270 5.90 16.76 -99.62
CA ASN A 270 4.87 17.00 -98.60
C ASN A 270 4.34 15.77 -97.84
N VAL A 271 4.96 14.60 -98.02
CA VAL A 271 4.52 13.34 -97.37
C VAL A 271 5.57 12.74 -96.42
N LYS A 272 6.84 13.14 -96.47
CA LYS A 272 7.91 12.54 -95.61
C LYS A 272 8.05 13.16 -94.21
N GLU A 273 7.50 14.34 -93.95
CA GLU A 273 7.70 15.04 -92.65
C GLU A 273 6.61 14.76 -91.59
N LYS A 274 5.46 14.21 -92.00
CA LYS A 274 4.31 13.97 -91.10
C LYS A 274 4.35 12.61 -90.36
N ILE A 275 5.24 11.69 -90.75
CA ILE A 275 5.37 10.36 -90.13
C ILE A 275 6.37 10.37 -88.96
N VAL A 276 7.48 11.12 -89.06
CA VAL A 276 8.53 11.18 -88.01
C VAL A 276 8.07 11.86 -86.70
N LYS A 277 7.08 12.77 -86.77
CA LYS A 277 6.55 13.48 -85.59
C LYS A 277 5.58 12.65 -84.74
N LYS A 278 4.93 11.62 -85.31
CA LYS A 278 3.99 10.74 -84.58
C LYS A 278 4.66 9.50 -83.97
N GLU A 279 5.77 9.02 -84.53
CA GLU A 279 6.53 7.88 -83.96
C GLU A 279 7.31 8.25 -82.68
N LYS A 280 7.72 9.52 -82.51
CA LYS A 280 8.39 10.01 -81.28
C LYS A 280 7.46 10.20 -80.07
N GLN A 281 6.14 10.17 -80.25
CA GLN A 281 5.18 10.35 -79.15
C GLN A 281 4.83 9.02 -78.43
N ILE A 282 5.12 7.87 -79.03
CA ILE A 282 4.74 6.54 -78.52
C ILE A 282 5.84 5.92 -77.61
N HIS A 283 7.11 6.31 -77.73
CA HIS A 283 8.21 5.77 -76.91
C HIS A 283 8.32 6.36 -75.47
N ASN A 284 7.61 7.46 -75.18
CA ASN A 284 7.69 8.13 -73.87
C ASN A 284 6.60 7.73 -72.87
N TYR A 285 5.62 6.93 -73.27
CA TYR A 285 4.56 6.46 -72.37
C TYR A 285 4.82 5.06 -71.78
N THR A 286 5.67 4.24 -72.40
CA THR A 286 6.00 2.89 -71.91
C THR A 286 7.08 2.88 -70.82
N LYS A 287 7.92 3.93 -70.70
CA LYS A 287 8.99 4.01 -69.68
C LYS A 287 8.54 4.52 -68.30
N LYS A 288 7.32 5.04 -68.16
CA LYS A 288 6.79 5.52 -66.86
C LYS A 288 6.03 4.43 -66.08
N THR A 289 5.53 3.40 -66.74
CA THR A 289 4.77 2.31 -66.10
C THR A 289 5.70 1.32 -65.39
N ASP A 290 6.84 0.95 -66.01
CA ASP A 290 7.82 0.01 -65.43
C ASP A 290 8.58 0.56 -64.21
N PHE A 291 8.73 1.89 -64.08
CA PHE A 291 9.44 2.50 -62.95
C PHE A 291 8.57 2.55 -61.68
N TYR A 292 7.26 2.84 -61.83
CA TYR A 292 6.31 2.84 -60.72
C TYR A 292 6.00 1.44 -60.18
N GLU A 293 5.99 0.40 -61.05
CA GLU A 293 5.83 -0.98 -60.61
C GLU A 293 7.08 -1.54 -59.90
N LYS A 294 8.29 -1.21 -60.37
CA LYS A 294 9.54 -1.58 -59.67
C LYS A 294 9.71 -0.87 -58.32
N LEU A 295 9.33 0.40 -58.23
CA LEU A 295 9.41 1.16 -56.98
C LEU A 295 8.48 0.56 -55.91
N LYS A 296 7.21 0.29 -56.26
CA LYS A 296 6.23 -0.34 -55.36
C LYS A 296 6.63 -1.76 -54.95
N LYS A 297 7.25 -2.54 -55.84
CA LYS A 297 7.74 -3.88 -55.51
C LYS A 297 8.90 -3.86 -54.52
N ASN A 298 9.85 -2.92 -54.68
CA ASN A 298 10.94 -2.73 -53.73
C ASN A 298 10.46 -2.19 -52.37
N GLU A 299 9.48 -1.30 -52.35
CA GLU A 299 8.84 -0.82 -51.11
C GLU A 299 8.12 -1.98 -50.38
N LEU A 300 7.40 -2.83 -51.12
CA LEU A 300 6.73 -4.01 -50.57
C LEU A 300 7.72 -5.05 -50.03
N ASP A 301 8.82 -5.31 -50.75
CA ASP A 301 9.86 -6.26 -50.31
C ASP A 301 10.64 -5.72 -49.10
N ASN A 302 10.88 -4.41 -49.00
CA ASN A 302 11.49 -3.79 -47.83
C ASN A 302 10.56 -3.86 -46.61
N LEU A 303 9.27 -3.53 -46.77
CA LEU A 303 8.28 -3.59 -45.70
C LEU A 303 8.10 -5.03 -45.19
N LYS A 304 8.17 -6.02 -46.10
CA LYS A 304 8.12 -7.44 -45.73
C LYS A 304 9.33 -7.86 -44.89
N ARG A 305 10.54 -7.43 -45.25
CA ARG A 305 11.75 -7.68 -44.45
C ARG A 305 11.69 -7.00 -43.08
N GLU A 306 11.12 -5.80 -43.00
CA GLU A 306 10.89 -5.11 -41.72
C GLU A 306 9.90 -5.87 -40.83
N CYS A 307 8.79 -6.38 -41.39
CA CYS A 307 7.85 -7.24 -40.68
C CYS A 307 8.52 -8.52 -40.16
N GLU A 308 9.27 -9.22 -41.00
CA GLU A 308 10.02 -10.43 -40.59
C GLU A 308 11.03 -10.13 -39.47
N THR A 309 11.70 -8.98 -39.54
CA THR A 309 12.65 -8.54 -38.50
C THR A 309 11.93 -8.21 -37.19
N MET A 310 10.76 -7.58 -37.27
CA MET A 310 9.93 -7.25 -36.10
C MET A 310 9.34 -8.51 -35.44
N GLU A 311 8.89 -9.49 -36.22
CA GLU A 311 8.44 -10.79 -35.71
C GLU A 311 9.56 -11.54 -34.98
N GLN A 312 10.78 -11.54 -35.51
CA GLN A 312 11.93 -12.13 -34.83
C GLN A 312 12.26 -11.43 -33.51
N LYS A 313 12.19 -10.09 -33.46
CA LYS A 313 12.38 -9.32 -32.22
C LYS A 313 11.28 -9.63 -31.20
N PHE A 314 10.02 -9.72 -31.65
CA PHE A 314 8.89 -10.07 -30.80
C PHE A 314 9.06 -11.47 -30.19
N SER A 315 9.45 -12.45 -31.00
CA SER A 315 9.71 -13.83 -30.54
C SER A 315 10.82 -13.89 -29.48
N LYS A 316 11.91 -13.13 -29.67
CA LYS A 316 12.98 -13.01 -28.66
C LYS A 316 12.50 -12.35 -27.37
N LEU A 317 11.77 -11.24 -27.46
CA LEU A 317 11.20 -10.58 -26.28
C LEU A 317 10.22 -11.48 -25.53
N GLN A 318 9.46 -12.30 -26.24
CA GLN A 318 8.56 -13.27 -25.62
C GLN A 318 9.34 -14.37 -24.87
N GLN A 319 10.45 -14.87 -25.43
CA GLN A 319 11.32 -15.82 -24.75
C GLN A 319 11.98 -15.20 -23.50
N GLU A 320 12.51 -13.99 -23.60
CA GLU A 320 13.10 -13.27 -22.46
C GLU A 320 12.07 -13.05 -21.34
N ARG A 321 10.84 -12.69 -21.70
CA ARG A 321 9.72 -12.58 -20.77
C ARG A 321 9.45 -13.91 -20.07
N ASP A 322 9.37 -15.00 -20.82
CA ASP A 322 9.04 -16.33 -20.29
C ASP A 322 10.15 -16.86 -19.36
N GLU A 323 11.41 -16.64 -19.73
CA GLU A 323 12.57 -16.94 -18.85
C GLU A 323 12.57 -16.08 -17.59
N LEU A 324 12.23 -14.79 -17.69
CA LEU A 324 12.13 -13.91 -16.55
C LEU A 324 11.02 -14.36 -15.58
N TYR A 325 9.85 -14.74 -16.09
CA TYR A 325 8.77 -15.28 -15.26
C TYR A 325 9.17 -16.57 -14.55
N LYS A 326 9.85 -17.48 -15.27
CA LYS A 326 10.33 -18.74 -14.71
C LYS A 326 11.36 -18.49 -13.60
N THR A 327 12.38 -17.69 -13.88
CA THR A 327 13.47 -17.39 -12.91
C THR A 327 12.95 -16.61 -11.70
N PHE A 328 12.01 -15.67 -11.91
CA PHE A 328 11.35 -14.97 -10.81
C PHE A 328 10.61 -15.94 -9.89
N THR A 329 9.81 -16.85 -10.47
CA THR A 329 9.05 -17.85 -9.70
C THR A 329 9.98 -18.77 -8.90
N GLU A 330 11.06 -19.25 -9.52
CA GLU A 330 12.08 -20.07 -8.85
C GLU A 330 12.77 -19.31 -7.69
N ASN A 331 13.08 -18.03 -7.88
CA ASN A 331 13.71 -17.21 -6.86
C ASN A 331 12.77 -16.93 -5.68
N VAL A 332 11.49 -16.65 -5.95
CA VAL A 332 10.46 -16.49 -4.92
C VAL A 332 10.32 -17.78 -4.11
N GLN A 333 10.25 -18.94 -4.76
CA GLN A 333 10.18 -20.24 -4.07
C GLN A 333 11.42 -20.51 -3.21
N LYS A 334 12.63 -20.19 -3.70
CA LYS A 334 13.87 -20.33 -2.91
C LYS A 334 13.88 -19.45 -1.67
N VAL A 335 13.47 -18.18 -1.81
CA VAL A 335 13.37 -17.24 -0.69
C VAL A 335 12.32 -17.73 0.32
N GLN A 336 11.15 -18.14 -0.15
CA GLN A 336 10.09 -18.68 0.69
C GLN A 336 10.55 -19.93 1.44
N HIS A 337 11.20 -20.86 0.77
CA HIS A 337 11.73 -22.07 1.40
C HIS A 337 12.77 -21.73 2.48
N LYS A 338 13.67 -20.78 2.23
CA LYS A 338 14.67 -20.33 3.21
C LYS A 338 14.02 -19.67 4.44
N VAL A 339 12.98 -18.85 4.24
CA VAL A 339 12.22 -18.23 5.34
C VAL A 339 11.49 -19.31 6.14
N ASN A 340 10.82 -20.25 5.47
CA ASN A 340 10.10 -21.34 6.12
C ASN A 340 11.05 -22.20 6.98
N LEU A 341 12.22 -22.60 6.45
CA LEU A 341 13.23 -23.33 7.22
C LEU A 341 13.69 -22.56 8.47
N LYS A 342 13.87 -21.23 8.35
CA LYS A 342 14.24 -20.38 9.49
C LYS A 342 13.10 -20.27 10.51
N SER A 343 11.84 -20.19 10.06
CA SER A 343 10.66 -20.19 10.94
C SER A 343 10.57 -21.49 11.71
N SER A 344 10.62 -22.63 11.02
CA SER A 344 10.55 -23.94 11.66
C SER A 344 11.69 -24.18 12.65
N LEU A 345 12.90 -23.70 12.37
CA LEU A 345 14.00 -23.76 13.32
C LEU A 345 13.75 -22.90 14.58
N LEU A 346 13.16 -21.72 14.42
CA LEU A 346 12.80 -20.85 15.54
C LEU A 346 11.64 -21.43 16.35
N GLU A 347 10.66 -22.06 15.71
CA GLU A 347 9.56 -22.78 16.35
C GLU A 347 10.09 -23.94 17.20
N LEU A 348 10.96 -24.80 16.64
CA LEU A 348 11.62 -25.89 17.38
C LEU A 348 12.42 -25.37 18.59
N LYS A 349 13.12 -24.24 18.43
CA LYS A 349 13.88 -23.64 19.53
C LYS A 349 12.95 -23.08 20.61
N LEU A 350 11.82 -22.50 20.22
CA LEU A 350 10.83 -21.96 21.14
C LEU A 350 10.14 -23.08 21.91
N GLU A 351 9.78 -24.17 21.23
CA GLU A 351 9.21 -25.37 21.84
C GLU A 351 10.17 -25.96 22.87
N GLY A 352 11.45 -26.18 22.52
CA GLY A 352 12.43 -26.70 23.47
C GLY A 352 12.71 -25.78 24.67
N LEU A 353 12.67 -24.46 24.48
CA LEU A 353 12.75 -23.51 25.60
C LEU A 353 11.50 -23.55 26.48
N THR A 354 10.32 -23.72 25.89
CA THR A 354 9.04 -23.83 26.60
C THR A 354 9.01 -25.09 27.47
N GLU A 355 9.35 -26.25 26.90
CA GLU A 355 9.48 -27.50 27.64
C GLU A 355 10.49 -27.39 28.80
N SER A 356 11.62 -26.71 28.58
CA SER A 356 12.60 -26.46 29.65
C SER A 356 12.02 -25.62 30.77
N VAL A 357 11.25 -24.56 30.45
CA VAL A 357 10.60 -23.70 31.44
C VAL A 357 9.55 -24.49 32.22
N GLU A 358 8.67 -25.22 31.54
CA GLU A 358 7.64 -26.07 32.17
C GLU A 358 8.26 -27.09 33.12
N LYS A 359 9.35 -27.75 32.70
CA LYS A 359 10.09 -28.69 33.55
C LYS A 359 10.67 -28.01 34.79
N THR A 360 11.30 -26.85 34.65
CA THR A 360 11.85 -26.10 35.81
C THR A 360 10.74 -25.62 36.75
N GLN A 361 9.60 -25.21 36.22
CA GLN A 361 8.45 -24.76 37.00
C GLN A 361 7.84 -25.93 37.79
N ALA A 362 7.68 -27.10 37.17
CA ALA A 362 7.21 -28.31 37.85
C ALA A 362 8.17 -28.75 38.96
N GLN A 363 9.47 -28.70 38.72
CA GLN A 363 10.49 -28.99 39.73
C GLN A 363 10.42 -28.00 40.90
N LEU A 364 10.27 -26.71 40.61
CA LEU A 364 10.12 -25.66 41.63
C LEU A 364 8.87 -25.87 42.49
N PHE A 365 7.72 -26.14 41.87
CA PHE A 365 6.48 -26.45 42.59
C PHE A 365 6.61 -27.68 43.49
N SER A 366 7.31 -28.72 43.02
CA SER A 366 7.59 -29.92 43.83
C SER A 366 8.42 -29.59 45.08
N VAL A 367 9.48 -28.80 44.94
CA VAL A 367 10.36 -28.39 46.06
C VAL A 367 9.62 -27.49 47.05
N ILE A 368 8.85 -26.52 46.57
CA ILE A 368 8.04 -25.63 47.44
C ILE A 368 7.03 -26.45 48.23
N SER A 369 6.35 -27.41 47.59
CA SER A 369 5.37 -28.27 48.25
C SER A 369 6.01 -29.22 49.28
N ALA A 370 7.21 -29.73 48.99
CA ALA A 370 7.90 -30.66 49.90
C ALA A 370 8.51 -29.98 51.14
N SER A 371 8.81 -28.68 51.06
CA SER A 371 9.53 -27.95 52.10
C SER A 371 8.63 -27.31 53.16
N ASN A 372 7.30 -27.30 52.98
CA ASN A 372 6.32 -26.70 53.92
C ASN A 372 6.69 -25.30 54.41
N MET A 373 7.37 -24.52 53.55
CA MET A 373 7.82 -23.17 53.90
C MET A 373 6.64 -22.19 53.87
N ASP A 374 6.72 -21.12 54.68
CA ASP A 374 5.73 -20.04 54.67
C ASP A 374 5.71 -19.34 53.29
N GLN A 375 4.58 -19.44 52.61
CA GLN A 375 4.34 -18.88 51.28
C GLN A 375 4.56 -17.35 51.25
N THR A 376 4.29 -16.66 52.36
CA THR A 376 4.44 -15.21 52.46
C THR A 376 5.92 -14.81 52.45
N ALA A 377 6.75 -15.53 53.20
CA ALA A 377 8.20 -15.34 53.22
C ALA A 377 8.85 -15.70 51.88
N ILE A 378 8.40 -16.78 51.22
CA ILE A 378 8.87 -17.17 49.88
C ILE A 378 8.56 -16.07 48.87
N ASN A 379 7.31 -15.60 48.82
CA ASN A 379 6.91 -14.55 47.89
C ASN A 379 7.71 -13.26 48.12
N GLY A 380 7.98 -12.89 49.37
CA GLY A 380 8.80 -11.71 49.69
C GLY A 380 10.26 -11.83 49.21
N VAL A 381 10.86 -13.03 49.28
CA VAL A 381 12.20 -13.29 48.75
C VAL A 381 12.21 -13.34 47.22
N THR A 382 11.22 -14.01 46.61
CA THR A 382 11.04 -14.09 45.16
C THR A 382 10.92 -12.70 44.54
N ASN A 383 10.06 -11.84 45.09
CA ASN A 383 9.87 -10.48 44.58
C ASN A 383 11.16 -9.64 44.63
N LYS A 384 11.96 -9.76 45.72
CA LYS A 384 13.25 -9.06 45.81
C LYS A 384 14.27 -9.58 44.79
N ILE A 385 14.29 -10.88 44.54
CA ILE A 385 15.14 -11.49 43.52
C ILE A 385 14.71 -11.02 42.13
N GLU A 386 13.41 -10.97 41.87
CA GLU A 386 12.83 -10.50 40.60
C GLU A 386 13.17 -9.03 40.33
N GLU A 387 12.99 -8.14 41.31
CA GLU A 387 13.40 -6.73 41.22
C GLU A 387 14.90 -6.57 40.93
N TYR A 388 15.75 -7.39 41.56
CA TYR A 388 17.19 -7.39 41.30
C TYR A 388 17.54 -7.88 39.89
N LEU A 389 16.90 -8.96 39.44
CA LEU A 389 17.08 -9.50 38.09
C LEU A 389 16.63 -8.49 37.03
N ASP A 390 15.51 -7.81 37.24
CA ASP A 390 15.00 -6.78 36.34
C ASP A 390 15.92 -5.56 36.28
N SER A 391 16.41 -5.09 37.43
CA SER A 391 17.41 -4.01 37.49
C SER A 391 18.71 -4.37 36.75
N SER A 392 19.19 -5.59 36.95
CA SER A 392 20.37 -6.13 36.26
C SER A 392 20.14 -6.23 34.75
N ASN A 393 19.02 -6.83 34.32
CA ASN A 393 18.63 -6.96 32.92
C ASN A 393 18.49 -5.60 32.23
N ASN A 394 17.91 -4.61 32.91
CA ASN A 394 17.81 -3.25 32.39
C ASN A 394 19.18 -2.59 32.24
N SER A 395 20.09 -2.82 33.17
CA SER A 395 21.48 -2.36 33.08
C SER A 395 22.21 -3.01 31.90
N ILE A 396 22.03 -4.32 31.68
CA ILE A 396 22.56 -5.05 30.53
C ILE A 396 22.04 -4.46 29.22
N LYS A 397 20.72 -4.24 29.10
CA LYS A 397 20.11 -3.60 27.91
C LYS A 397 20.70 -2.21 27.65
N LYS A 398 20.83 -1.37 28.70
CA LYS A 398 21.45 -0.04 28.58
C LYS A 398 22.89 -0.12 28.08
N LEU A 399 23.70 -1.03 28.62
CA LEU A 399 25.09 -1.23 28.18
C LEU A 399 25.17 -1.74 26.74
N GLN A 400 24.30 -2.67 26.34
CA GLN A 400 24.21 -3.15 24.96
C GLN A 400 23.85 -2.05 23.98
N ASN A 401 22.89 -1.18 24.33
CA ASN A 401 22.52 -0.02 23.54
C ASN A 401 23.69 0.97 23.41
N LYS A 402 24.37 1.26 24.52
CA LYS A 402 25.54 2.16 24.52
C LYS A 402 26.67 1.59 23.66
N ARG A 403 26.90 0.28 23.73
CA ARG A 403 27.86 -0.43 22.85
C ARG A 403 27.46 -0.33 21.38
N ALA A 404 26.17 -0.50 21.06
CA ALA A 404 25.67 -0.39 19.68
C ALA A 404 25.84 1.04 19.12
N GLN A 405 25.50 2.05 19.93
CA GLN A 405 25.72 3.47 19.59
C GLN A 405 27.20 3.77 19.36
N LEU A 406 28.09 3.29 20.24
CA LEU A 406 29.53 3.50 20.10
C LEU A 406 30.11 2.77 18.89
N SER A 407 29.62 1.57 18.58
CA SER A 407 29.96 0.83 17.36
C SER A 407 29.52 1.58 16.09
N LYS A 408 28.31 2.15 16.10
CA LYS A 408 27.80 3.00 15.02
C LYS A 408 28.65 4.25 14.85
N ALA A 409 28.89 5.00 15.94
CA ALA A 409 29.73 6.19 15.92
C ALA A 409 31.15 5.88 15.42
N ARG A 410 31.72 4.73 15.79
CA ARG A 410 33.00 4.26 15.25
C ARG A 410 32.95 3.98 13.75
N LYS A 411 31.89 3.32 13.25
CA LYS A 411 31.68 3.09 11.80
C LYS A 411 31.54 4.41 11.05
N ASP A 412 30.71 5.32 11.55
CA ASP A 412 30.47 6.62 10.92
C ASP A 412 31.76 7.45 10.88
N LEU A 413 32.52 7.47 11.99
CA LEU A 413 33.82 8.12 12.05
C LEU A 413 34.80 7.51 11.03
N LEU A 414 34.87 6.18 10.92
CA LEU A 414 35.73 5.49 9.96
C LEU A 414 35.35 5.83 8.51
N LEU A 415 34.05 5.85 8.18
CA LEU A 415 33.55 6.29 6.87
C LEU A 415 33.90 7.75 6.58
N THR A 416 33.81 8.65 7.56
CA THR A 416 34.22 10.05 7.39
C THR A 416 35.72 10.20 7.19
N TYR A 417 36.54 9.39 7.88
CA TYR A 417 37.99 9.35 7.67
C TYR A 417 38.34 8.80 6.30
N GLU A 418 37.71 7.72 5.84
CA GLU A 418 37.90 7.17 4.49
C GLU A 418 37.50 8.19 3.42
N ALA A 419 36.34 8.84 3.57
CA ALA A 419 35.89 9.89 2.66
C ALA A 419 36.87 11.07 2.63
N LYS A 420 37.37 11.47 3.82
CA LYS A 420 38.36 12.54 3.95
C LYS A 420 39.71 12.16 3.35
N GLN A 421 40.18 10.92 3.53
CA GLN A 421 41.38 10.39 2.86
C GLN A 421 41.24 10.39 1.34
N ARG A 422 40.10 9.91 0.81
CA ARG A 422 39.79 10.00 -0.64
C ARG A 422 39.80 11.45 -1.15
N SER A 423 39.38 12.41 -0.32
CA SER A 423 39.37 13.84 -0.68
C SER A 423 40.74 14.54 -0.59
N LEU A 424 41.66 14.05 0.25
CA LEU A 424 42.94 14.73 0.57
C LEU A 424 44.18 14.16 -0.14
N ARG A 425 44.12 12.99 -0.77
CA ARG A 425 45.22 12.39 -1.57
C ARG A 425 44.61 11.54 -2.69
N VAL A 426 44.84 11.85 -3.98
CA VAL A 426 45.89 11.24 -4.82
C VAL A 426 46.23 9.81 -4.37
N SER A 427 46.02 8.83 -5.25
CA SER A 427 46.31 7.40 -5.10
C SER A 427 47.40 7.09 -4.08
N VAL A 428 47.04 6.43 -2.98
CA VAL A 428 47.99 5.57 -2.27
C VAL A 428 47.27 4.26 -1.99
N GLU A 429 47.67 3.27 -2.78
CA GLU A 429 47.44 1.86 -2.53
C GLU A 429 47.90 1.47 -1.13
N GLY A 430 47.12 0.59 -0.48
CA GLY A 430 47.58 -0.23 0.62
C GLY A 430 47.46 0.40 2.00
N LEU A 431 46.36 0.07 2.68
CA LEU A 431 46.39 -0.75 3.90
C LEU A 431 45.00 -1.32 4.20
#